data_AF-A0A1E1X090-F1
#
_entry.id   AF-A0A1E1X090-F1
#
_cell.length_a   1.000
_cell.length_b   1.000
_cell.length_c   1.000
_cell.angle_alpha   90.00
_cell.angle_beta   90.00
_cell.angle_gamma   90.00
#
_symmetry.space_group_name_H-M   'P 1'
#
loop_
_entity.id
_entity.type
_entity.pdbx_description
1 polymer ?
#
loop_
_entity_poly.entity_id
_entity_poly.type
_entity_poly.pdbx_seq_one_letter_code
_entity_poly.pdbx_strand_id
1 'polypeptide(L)'
;CVTARFQFALLICIRRHFAPVSVEIYDPAFTEKERKILTSLGFTVLERNEEGKRSVRDRTLFYMPHCGTPLYNSVLWANWDASSLGNVVIFGNSFDTMWTSKLDAALRQKCAFLVNVRPAVREFAIANDFKYSDVFNDFALHTFDTSALHTDVWTSKDEPVYNSDDEIILALEEKCKI
;
A
#
# COMPACT_ATOMS: atom_id res chain seq x y z
N CYS A 1 -14.74 7.80 -11.54
CA CYS A 1 -15.36 6.91 -10.54
C CYS A 1 -15.91 7.74 -9.36
N VAL A 2 -17.10 7.43 -8.81
CA VAL A 2 -17.67 8.16 -7.66
C VAL A 2 -16.89 7.85 -6.38
N THR A 3 -16.60 6.57 -6.13
CA THR A 3 -15.84 6.06 -4.98
C THR A 3 -14.46 6.71 -4.87
N ALA A 4 -13.71 6.75 -5.98
CA ALA A 4 -12.38 7.39 -6.02
C ALA A 4 -12.39 8.86 -5.57
N ARG A 5 -13.50 9.61 -5.80
CA ARG A 5 -13.60 11.01 -5.34
C ARG A 5 -13.70 11.10 -3.82
N PHE A 6 -14.41 10.18 -3.17
CA PHE A 6 -14.51 10.16 -1.71
C PHE A 6 -13.22 9.68 -1.06
N GLN A 7 -12.57 8.67 -1.65
CA GLN A 7 -11.25 8.22 -1.22
C GLN A 7 -10.20 9.33 -1.35
N PHE A 8 -10.23 10.10 -2.44
CA PHE A 8 -9.36 11.26 -2.61
C PHE A 8 -9.71 12.39 -1.64
N ALA A 9 -11.01 12.63 -1.36
CA ALA A 9 -11.42 13.62 -0.36
C ALA A 9 -10.90 13.25 1.05
N LEU A 10 -10.93 11.97 1.42
CA LEU A 10 -10.34 11.50 2.68
C LEU A 10 -8.83 11.72 2.70
N LEU A 11 -8.11 11.45 1.60
CA LEU A 11 -6.67 11.76 1.50
C LEU A 11 -6.39 13.25 1.70
N ILE A 12 -7.20 14.14 1.14
CA ILE A 12 -7.07 15.59 1.38
C ILE A 12 -7.29 15.90 2.87
N CYS A 13 -8.29 15.30 3.52
CA CYS A 13 -8.53 15.49 4.95
C CYS A 13 -7.34 15.02 5.80
N ILE A 14 -6.81 13.82 5.52
CA ILE A 14 -5.62 13.26 6.19
C ILE A 14 -4.43 14.21 6.02
N ARG A 15 -4.15 14.65 4.77
CA ARG A 15 -3.06 15.59 4.47
C ARG A 15 -3.21 16.89 5.26
N ARG A 16 -4.42 17.44 5.35
CA ARG A 16 -4.69 18.68 6.11
C ARG A 16 -4.51 18.48 7.62
N HIS A 17 -4.86 17.30 8.14
CA HIS A 17 -4.76 16.99 9.56
C HIS A 17 -3.31 16.80 10.01
N PHE A 18 -2.53 16.01 9.28
CA PHE A 18 -1.14 15.72 9.64
C PHE A 18 -0.13 16.73 9.12
N ALA A 19 -0.49 17.54 8.12
CA ALA A 19 0.38 18.52 7.47
C ALA A 19 1.77 17.96 7.12
N PRO A 20 1.86 16.83 6.39
CA PRO A 20 3.14 16.19 6.10
C PRO A 20 4.01 17.08 5.20
N VAL A 21 5.33 16.86 5.25
CA VAL A 21 6.32 17.59 4.44
C VAL A 21 6.07 17.41 2.95
N SER A 22 5.68 16.21 2.52
CA SER A 22 5.33 15.89 1.14
C SER A 22 4.18 14.89 1.11
N VAL A 23 3.43 14.88 0.00
CA VAL A 23 2.47 13.82 -0.31
C VAL A 23 2.67 13.39 -1.75
N GLU A 24 3.06 12.14 -1.92
CA GLU A 24 3.26 11.51 -3.21
C GLU A 24 2.03 10.67 -3.55
N ILE A 25 1.63 10.67 -4.82
CA ILE A 25 0.45 9.94 -5.27
C ILE A 25 0.70 9.26 -6.61
N TYR A 26 0.20 8.04 -6.74
CA TYR A 26 0.21 7.27 -7.98
C TYR A 26 -1.06 6.45 -8.10
N ASP A 27 -1.57 6.41 -9.32
CA ASP A 27 -2.52 5.41 -9.77
C ASP A 27 -2.22 5.20 -11.27
N PRO A 28 -1.99 3.96 -11.73
CA PRO A 28 -1.73 3.67 -13.13
C PRO A 28 -2.89 4.08 -14.05
N ALA A 29 -4.10 4.24 -13.52
CA ALA A 29 -5.28 4.68 -14.27
C ALA A 29 -5.39 6.20 -14.39
N PHE A 30 -4.51 6.99 -13.76
CA PHE A 30 -4.57 8.45 -13.87
C PHE A 30 -4.39 8.93 -15.32
N THR A 31 -5.35 9.71 -15.77
CA THR A 31 -5.27 10.46 -17.02
C THR A 31 -4.34 11.66 -16.89
N GLU A 32 -3.79 12.17 -18.00
CA GLU A 32 -2.95 13.38 -18.00
C GLU A 32 -3.66 14.58 -17.35
N LYS A 33 -4.98 14.69 -17.53
CA LYS A 33 -5.80 15.73 -16.90
C LYS A 33 -5.85 15.59 -15.38
N GLU A 34 -6.05 14.38 -14.87
CA GLU A 34 -6.04 14.12 -13.43
C GLU A 34 -4.67 14.38 -12.82
N ARG A 35 -3.59 13.98 -13.50
CA ARG A 35 -2.21 14.30 -13.09
C ARG A 35 -2.03 15.81 -12.94
N LYS A 36 -2.44 16.61 -13.92
CA LYS A 36 -2.37 18.09 -13.86
C LYS A 36 -3.18 18.67 -12.70
N ILE A 37 -4.37 18.14 -12.42
CA ILE A 37 -5.20 18.56 -11.29
C ILE A 37 -4.54 18.21 -9.95
N LEU A 38 -4.00 17.00 -9.80
CA LEU A 38 -3.31 16.58 -8.59
C LEU A 38 -2.08 17.45 -8.31
N THR A 39 -1.30 17.75 -9.34
CA THR A 39 -0.17 18.68 -9.24
C THR A 39 -0.61 20.07 -8.83
N SER A 40 -1.70 20.62 -9.40
CA SER A 40 -2.20 21.95 -9.02
C SER A 40 -2.78 21.99 -7.59
N LEU A 41 -3.23 20.85 -7.07
CA LEU A 41 -3.60 20.66 -5.67
C LEU A 41 -2.38 20.43 -4.75
N GLY A 42 -1.17 20.47 -5.28
CA GLY A 42 0.09 20.36 -4.53
C GLY A 42 0.45 18.95 -4.11
N PHE A 43 0.01 17.92 -4.84
CA PHE A 43 0.53 16.55 -4.71
C PHE A 43 1.71 16.34 -5.66
N THR A 44 2.68 15.55 -5.24
CA THR A 44 3.74 15.05 -6.12
C THR A 44 3.22 13.81 -6.86
N VAL A 45 2.85 13.96 -8.12
CA VAL A 45 2.39 12.84 -8.94
C VAL A 45 3.58 12.04 -9.43
N LEU A 46 3.60 10.74 -9.15
CA LEU A 46 4.71 9.88 -9.52
C LEU A 46 4.63 9.48 -10.99
N GLU A 47 5.77 9.51 -11.68
CA GLU A 47 5.86 9.24 -13.12
C GLU A 47 5.94 7.75 -13.45
N ARG A 48 6.46 6.94 -12.52
CA ARG A 48 6.73 5.51 -12.74
C ARG A 48 5.82 4.66 -11.87
N ASN A 49 5.39 3.53 -12.45
CA ASN A 49 4.75 2.47 -11.68
C ASN A 49 5.83 1.74 -10.88
N GLU A 50 5.87 1.98 -9.57
CA GLU A 50 6.78 1.26 -8.68
C GLU A 50 6.19 -0.06 -8.18
N GLU A 51 4.97 -0.43 -8.58
CA GLU A 51 4.31 -1.65 -8.11
C GLU A 51 4.21 -1.74 -6.58
N GLY A 52 4.17 -0.58 -5.90
CA GLY A 52 4.17 -0.47 -4.44
C GLY A 52 5.52 -0.70 -3.78
N LYS A 53 6.60 -0.92 -4.54
CA LYS A 53 7.96 -1.25 -4.06
C LYS A 53 8.72 -0.01 -3.58
N ARG A 54 8.12 0.74 -2.64
CA ARG A 54 8.66 2.00 -2.13
C ARG A 54 9.23 1.85 -0.73
N SER A 55 10.52 2.14 -0.59
CA SER A 55 11.19 2.18 0.70
C SER A 55 11.03 3.54 1.40
N VAL A 56 11.04 3.53 2.73
CA VAL A 56 10.90 4.73 3.57
C VAL A 56 12.03 4.83 4.57
N ARG A 57 12.35 6.07 4.97
CA ARG A 57 13.33 6.36 6.02
C ARG A 57 12.70 6.95 7.27
N ASP A 58 11.65 7.74 7.08
CA ASP A 58 10.91 8.43 8.12
C ASP A 58 9.51 7.83 8.27
N ARG A 59 8.85 8.14 9.38
CA ARG A 59 7.47 7.71 9.64
C ARG A 59 6.56 8.11 8.49
N THR A 60 6.04 7.12 7.76
CA THR A 60 5.34 7.32 6.49
C THR A 60 4.01 6.58 6.50
N LEU A 61 2.95 7.30 6.12
CA LEU A 61 1.62 6.75 5.93
C LEU A 61 1.40 6.39 4.46
N PHE A 62 1.26 5.10 4.17
CA PHE A 62 0.77 4.60 2.90
C PHE A 62 -0.76 4.57 2.94
N TYR A 63 -1.39 5.43 2.15
CA TYR A 63 -2.85 5.42 1.95
C TYR A 63 -3.18 4.61 0.69
N MET A 64 -3.76 3.43 0.87
CA MET A 64 -3.87 2.39 -0.16
C MET A 64 -5.31 1.86 -0.31
N PRO A 65 -6.30 2.71 -0.60
CA PRO A 65 -7.68 2.24 -0.66
C PRO A 65 -7.94 1.27 -1.80
N HIS A 66 -8.52 0.11 -1.49
CA HIS A 66 -8.92 -0.92 -2.46
C HIS A 66 -7.78 -1.40 -3.36
N CYS A 67 -6.52 -1.19 -2.95
CA CYS A 67 -5.36 -1.74 -3.63
C CYS A 67 -5.41 -3.27 -3.58
N GLY A 68 -4.92 -3.95 -4.62
CA GLY A 68 -4.80 -5.40 -4.58
C GLY A 68 -3.73 -5.86 -3.59
N THR A 69 -3.88 -7.09 -3.08
CA THR A 69 -2.95 -7.70 -2.11
C THR A 69 -1.47 -7.62 -2.50
N PRO A 70 -1.06 -7.78 -3.77
CA PRO A 70 0.34 -7.65 -4.18
C PRO A 70 0.98 -6.31 -3.78
N LEU A 71 0.23 -5.20 -3.83
CA LEU A 71 0.78 -3.88 -3.49
C LEU A 71 1.18 -3.78 -2.01
N TYR A 72 0.41 -4.38 -1.10
CA TYR A 72 0.76 -4.44 0.32
C TYR A 72 2.01 -5.28 0.55
N ASN A 73 2.12 -6.42 -0.14
CA ASN A 73 3.30 -7.25 -0.08
C ASN A 73 4.55 -6.51 -0.59
N SER A 74 4.43 -5.71 -1.66
CA SER A 74 5.52 -4.87 -2.17
C SER A 74 5.96 -3.79 -1.19
N VAL A 75 5.02 -3.11 -0.52
CA VAL A 75 5.34 -2.12 0.52
C VAL A 75 6.09 -2.77 1.67
N LEU A 76 5.65 -3.95 2.11
CA LEU A 76 6.33 -4.71 3.15
C LEU A 76 7.73 -5.14 2.71
N TRP A 77 7.87 -5.69 1.51
CA TRP A 77 9.16 -6.11 0.96
C TRP A 77 10.16 -4.94 0.87
N ALA A 78 9.73 -3.80 0.33
CA ALA A 78 10.61 -2.64 0.14
C ALA A 78 11.10 -2.04 1.47
N ASN A 79 10.48 -2.42 2.60
CA ASN A 79 10.78 -1.95 3.94
C ASN A 79 11.13 -3.12 4.88
N TRP A 80 11.59 -4.26 4.35
CA TRP A 80 11.76 -5.51 5.09
C TRP A 80 13.02 -5.56 5.97
N ASP A 81 13.14 -4.60 6.88
CA ASP A 81 14.10 -4.57 7.96
C ASP A 81 13.48 -3.91 9.20
N ALA A 82 14.05 -4.18 10.38
CA ALA A 82 13.48 -3.72 11.63
C ALA A 82 13.39 -2.19 11.76
N SER A 83 14.28 -1.44 11.09
CA SER A 83 14.31 0.02 11.14
C SER A 83 13.29 0.65 10.19
N SER A 84 13.23 0.17 8.95
CA SER A 84 12.32 0.70 7.93
C SER A 84 10.87 0.28 8.20
N LEU A 85 10.62 -0.99 8.57
CA LEU A 85 9.26 -1.48 8.80
C LEU A 85 8.56 -0.76 9.95
N GLY A 86 9.30 -0.39 11.01
CA GLY A 86 8.76 0.38 12.13
C GLY A 86 8.32 1.81 11.74
N ASN A 87 8.80 2.33 10.61
CA ASN A 87 8.39 3.61 10.06
C ASN A 87 7.14 3.52 9.17
N VAL A 88 6.72 2.32 8.78
CA VAL A 88 5.56 2.11 7.91
C VAL A 88 4.27 2.17 8.72
N VAL A 89 3.31 2.95 8.24
CA VAL A 89 1.90 2.88 8.62
C VAL A 89 1.10 2.66 7.34
N ILE A 90 0.18 1.70 7.34
CA ILE A 90 -0.68 1.45 6.18
C ILE A 90 -2.11 1.75 6.56
N PHE A 91 -2.77 2.64 5.83
CA PHE A 91 -4.20 2.84 5.89
C PHE A 91 -4.83 2.36 4.58
N GLY A 92 -5.46 1.18 4.64
CA GLY A 92 -5.94 0.47 3.46
C GLY A 92 -6.87 -0.67 3.86
N ASN A 93 -6.87 -1.75 3.08
CA ASN A 93 -7.72 -2.91 3.29
C ASN A 93 -7.22 -3.77 4.46
N SER A 94 -8.13 -4.48 5.12
CA SER A 94 -7.83 -5.35 6.27
C SER A 94 -6.88 -6.49 5.90
N PHE A 95 -5.81 -6.66 6.68
CA PHE A 95 -4.92 -7.81 6.56
C PHE A 95 -5.61 -9.09 7.05
N ASP A 96 -6.45 -9.01 8.09
CA ASP A 96 -7.27 -10.14 8.54
C ASP A 96 -8.20 -10.65 7.44
N THR A 97 -8.88 -9.76 6.71
CA THR A 97 -9.69 -10.15 5.54
C THR A 97 -8.83 -10.80 4.45
N MET A 98 -7.62 -10.29 4.17
CA MET A 98 -6.71 -10.90 3.19
C MET A 98 -6.24 -12.30 3.61
N TRP A 99 -5.89 -12.50 4.89
CA TRP A 99 -5.45 -13.79 5.42
C TRP A 99 -6.58 -14.83 5.47
N THR A 100 -7.82 -14.40 5.69
CA THR A 100 -8.97 -15.30 5.81
C THR A 100 -9.61 -15.64 4.45
N SER A 101 -9.58 -14.71 3.50
CA SER A 101 -10.21 -14.89 2.17
C SER A 101 -9.37 -15.70 1.18
N LYS A 102 -8.05 -15.80 1.39
CA LYS A 102 -7.12 -16.50 0.49
C LYS A 102 -6.55 -17.74 1.18
N LEU A 103 -6.33 -18.81 0.40
CA LEU A 103 -5.67 -20.01 0.91
C LEU A 103 -4.22 -19.68 1.28
N ASP A 104 -3.81 -20.03 2.51
CA ASP A 104 -2.48 -19.75 3.05
C ASP A 104 -1.33 -20.11 2.09
N ALA A 105 -1.43 -21.26 1.40
CA ALA A 105 -0.39 -21.71 0.47
C ALA A 105 -0.26 -20.77 -0.76
N ALA A 106 -1.39 -20.36 -1.33
CA ALA A 106 -1.42 -19.45 -2.48
C ALA A 106 -0.95 -18.04 -2.07
N LEU A 107 -1.37 -17.59 -0.89
CA LEU A 107 -0.94 -16.30 -0.35
C LEU A 107 0.56 -16.30 -0.03
N ARG A 108 1.09 -17.37 0.57
CA ARG A 108 2.54 -17.51 0.84
C ARG A 108 3.38 -17.50 -0.43
N GLN A 109 2.91 -18.15 -1.49
CA GLN A 109 3.65 -18.24 -2.75
C GLN A 109 3.84 -16.85 -3.39
N LYS A 110 2.82 -16.00 -3.35
CA LYS A 110 2.81 -14.70 -4.04
C LYS A 110 3.09 -13.51 -3.13
N CYS A 111 2.76 -13.63 -1.85
CA CYS A 111 2.74 -12.54 -0.87
C CYS A 111 3.39 -12.98 0.46
N ALA A 112 4.58 -13.59 0.38
CA ALA A 112 5.29 -14.12 1.54
C ALA A 112 5.52 -13.07 2.65
N PHE A 113 5.82 -11.82 2.31
CA PHE A 113 6.07 -10.75 3.28
C PHE A 113 4.81 -10.40 4.07
N LEU A 114 3.64 -10.41 3.40
CA LEU A 114 2.35 -10.22 4.06
C LEU A 114 2.02 -11.35 5.06
N VAL A 115 2.45 -12.58 4.78
CA VAL A 115 2.26 -13.70 5.71
C VAL A 115 3.25 -13.64 6.86
N ASN A 116 4.52 -13.35 6.55
CA ASN A 116 5.60 -13.33 7.53
C ASN A 116 5.49 -12.16 8.52
N VAL A 117 4.84 -11.05 8.12
CA VAL A 117 4.68 -9.88 8.99
C VAL A 117 3.59 -10.07 10.04
N ARG A 118 2.71 -11.07 9.88
CA ARG A 118 1.53 -11.30 10.73
C ARG A 118 1.79 -11.18 12.24
N PRO A 119 2.89 -11.71 12.83
CA PRO A 119 3.17 -11.55 14.25
C PRO A 119 3.42 -10.11 14.71
N ALA A 120 3.90 -9.24 13.81
CA ALA A 120 4.20 -7.83 14.09
C ALA A 120 3.04 -6.87 13.82
N VAL A 121 2.00 -7.30 13.09
CA VAL A 121 0.91 -6.42 12.70
C VAL A 121 0.04 -6.10 13.91
N ARG A 122 -0.10 -4.81 14.20
CA ARG A 122 -1.21 -4.27 14.99
C ARG A 122 -2.18 -3.60 14.03
N GLU A 123 -3.31 -4.25 13.83
CA GLU A 123 -4.38 -3.80 12.95
C GLU A 123 -5.50 -3.15 13.76
N PHE A 124 -5.97 -2.00 13.29
CA PHE A 124 -7.08 -1.24 13.86
C PHE A 124 -8.14 -1.08 12.78
N ALA A 125 -9.20 -1.89 12.85
CA ALA A 125 -10.35 -1.77 11.96
C ALA A 125 -10.99 -0.38 12.09
N ILE A 126 -11.29 0.24 10.95
CA ILE A 126 -11.97 1.53 10.90
C ILE A 126 -13.46 1.26 10.69
N ALA A 127 -14.27 1.70 11.64
CA ALA A 127 -15.72 1.65 11.50
C ALA A 127 -16.16 2.55 10.35
N ASN A 128 -16.84 1.98 9.36
CA ASN A 128 -17.41 2.74 8.26
C ASN A 128 -18.81 3.23 8.62
N ASP A 129 -18.91 4.47 9.05
CA ASP A 129 -20.16 5.21 9.28
C ASP A 129 -20.54 6.11 8.09
N PHE A 130 -19.83 5.99 6.96
CA PHE A 130 -20.09 6.79 5.78
C PHE A 130 -21.34 6.33 5.04
N LYS A 131 -22.08 7.28 4.45
CA LYS A 131 -23.34 7.02 3.74
C LYS A 131 -23.26 6.00 2.59
N TYR A 132 -22.06 5.77 2.04
CA TYR A 132 -21.79 4.79 0.99
C TYR A 132 -20.87 3.72 1.56
N SER A 133 -21.45 2.57 1.91
CA SER A 133 -20.75 1.52 2.65
C SER A 133 -19.61 0.87 1.86
N ASP A 134 -19.65 0.93 0.53
CA ASP A 134 -18.66 0.39 -0.42
C ASP A 134 -17.43 1.28 -0.62
N VAL A 135 -17.47 2.53 -0.16
CA VAL A 135 -16.37 3.47 -0.39
C VAL A 135 -15.18 3.18 0.53
N PHE A 136 -15.49 2.85 1.78
CA PHE A 136 -14.52 2.57 2.86
C PHE A 136 -14.85 1.24 3.55
N ASN A 137 -15.41 0.26 2.82
CA ASN A 137 -15.54 -1.08 3.35
C ASN A 137 -14.14 -1.68 3.57
N ASP A 138 -14.06 -2.60 4.54
CA ASP A 138 -12.85 -3.37 4.82
C ASP A 138 -11.61 -2.50 5.15
N PHE A 139 -11.82 -1.30 5.68
CA PHE A 139 -10.74 -0.34 5.93
C PHE A 139 -10.10 -0.55 7.31
N ALA A 140 -8.78 -0.56 7.36
CA ALA A 140 -8.00 -0.74 8.57
C ALA A 140 -6.69 0.06 8.54
N LEU A 141 -6.25 0.46 9.73
CA LEU A 141 -4.93 1.05 9.96
C LEU A 141 -4.00 -0.03 10.49
N HIS A 142 -2.79 -0.13 9.93
CA HIS A 142 -1.80 -1.12 10.27
C HIS A 142 -0.53 -0.44 10.74
N THR A 143 0.00 -0.91 11.85
CA THR A 143 1.31 -0.53 12.38
C THR A 143 2.09 -1.79 12.71
N PHE A 144 3.42 -1.71 12.70
CA PHE A 144 4.29 -2.88 12.81
C PHE A 144 5.17 -2.80 14.05
N ASP A 145 4.98 -3.75 14.97
CA ASP A 145 5.85 -3.97 16.12
C ASP A 145 6.94 -4.97 15.75
N THR A 146 8.06 -4.46 15.26
CA THR A 146 9.16 -5.30 14.74
C THR A 146 9.82 -6.16 15.81
N SER A 147 9.60 -5.87 17.10
CA SER A 147 10.07 -6.71 18.21
C SER A 147 9.38 -8.07 18.31
N ALA A 148 8.20 -8.21 17.69
CA ALA A 148 7.46 -9.46 17.63
C ALA A 148 7.93 -10.40 16.50
N LEU A 149 8.85 -9.96 15.63
CA LEU A 149 9.42 -10.78 14.56
C LEU A 149 10.71 -11.44 15.03
N HIS A 150 10.86 -12.72 14.70
CA HIS A 150 12.10 -13.45 14.92
C HIS A 150 13.17 -12.99 13.93
N THR A 151 14.46 -13.04 14.30
CA THR A 151 15.55 -12.45 13.52
C THR A 151 15.79 -13.11 12.16
N ASP A 152 15.30 -14.33 11.97
CA ASP A 152 15.43 -15.08 10.72
C ASP A 152 14.50 -14.56 9.60
N VAL A 153 13.39 -13.90 9.92
CA VAL A 153 12.45 -13.41 8.89
C VAL A 153 13.11 -12.39 7.95
N TRP A 154 14.12 -11.67 8.44
CA TRP A 154 14.88 -10.66 7.70
C TRP A 154 15.88 -11.25 6.68
N THR A 155 16.06 -12.58 6.69
CA THR A 155 16.92 -13.26 5.70
C THR A 155 16.28 -13.34 4.32
N SER A 156 14.94 -13.29 4.24
CA SER A 156 14.22 -13.26 2.97
C SER A 156 14.36 -11.89 2.32
N LYS A 157 14.90 -11.85 1.11
CA LYS A 157 15.15 -10.61 0.35
C LYS A 157 14.69 -10.66 -1.09
N ASP A 158 14.20 -11.80 -1.55
CA ASP A 158 13.82 -12.00 -2.95
C ASP A 158 12.70 -11.02 -3.32
N GLU A 159 12.93 -10.27 -4.39
CA GLU A 159 11.96 -9.31 -4.89
C GLU A 159 10.69 -10.03 -5.35
N PRO A 160 9.50 -9.60 -4.89
CA PRO A 160 8.25 -10.12 -5.40
C PRO A 160 8.11 -9.87 -6.91
N VAL A 161 7.84 -10.95 -7.63
CA VAL A 161 7.54 -10.91 -9.07
C VAL A 161 6.07 -11.27 -9.25
N TYR A 162 5.35 -10.39 -9.93
CA TYR A 162 3.93 -10.55 -10.23
C TYR A 162 3.71 -10.77 -11.72
N ASN A 163 2.56 -11.30 -12.08
CA ASN A 163 2.14 -11.51 -13.46
C ASN A 163 0.78 -10.85 -13.73
N SER A 164 0.32 -10.92 -14.97
CA SER A 164 -0.93 -10.26 -15.42
C SER A 164 -2.19 -10.78 -14.74
N ASP A 165 -2.14 -11.94 -14.10
CA ASP A 165 -3.29 -12.54 -13.42
C ASP A 165 -3.38 -12.08 -11.95
N ASP A 166 -2.39 -11.33 -11.47
CA ASP A 166 -2.38 -10.77 -10.13
C ASP A 166 -3.20 -9.47 -10.07
N GLU A 167 -3.68 -9.13 -8.87
CA GLU A 167 -4.47 -7.91 -8.60
C GLU A 167 -3.59 -6.65 -8.60
N ILE A 168 -2.76 -6.47 -9.62
CA ILE A 168 -1.80 -5.38 -9.77
C ILE A 168 -1.60 -5.07 -11.25
N ILE A 169 -1.49 -3.79 -11.58
CA ILE A 169 -1.05 -3.36 -12.90
C ILE A 169 0.48 -3.32 -12.87
N LEU A 170 1.11 -4.08 -13.76
CA LEU A 170 2.57 -4.18 -13.86
C LEU A 170 3.18 -2.92 -14.48
N ALA A 171 4.41 -2.62 -14.10
CA ALA A 171 5.20 -1.61 -14.79
C ALA A 171 5.44 -2.03 -16.25
N LEU A 172 5.32 -1.08 -17.17
CA LEU A 172 5.75 -1.34 -18.55
C LEU A 172 7.26 -1.53 -18.55
N GLU A 173 7.75 -2.65 -19.11
CA GLU A 173 9.17 -2.78 -19.41
C GLU A 173 9.57 -1.60 -20.31
N GLU A 174 10.49 -0.75 -19.84
CA GLU A 174 11.17 0.20 -20.71
C GLU A 174 11.91 -0.65 -21.75
N LYS A 175 11.30 -0.88 -22.92
CA LYS A 175 12.05 -1.39 -24.07
C LYS A 175 13.16 -0.39 -24.31
N CYS A 176 14.39 -0.72 -23.91
CA CYS A 176 15.60 -0.03 -24.32
C CYS A 176 15.54 0.08 -25.85
N LYS A 177 15.08 1.23 -26.35
CA LYS A 177 15.34 1.66 -27.71
C LYS A 177 16.80 2.10 -27.71
N ILE A 178 17.69 1.16 -28.02
CA ILE A 178 19.06 1.44 -28.46
C ILE A 178 18.97 2.10 -29.83
#